data_AF-A0A521Y472-F1
#
_entry.id   AF-A0A521Y472-F1
#
_cell.length_a   1.000
_cell.length_b   1.000
_cell.length_c   1.000
_cell.angle_alpha   90.00
_cell.angle_beta   90.00
_cell.angle_gamma   90.00
#
_symmetry.space_group_name_H-M   'P 1'
#
loop_
_entity.id
_entity.type
_entity.pdbx_description
1 polymer ?
#
loop_
_entity_poly.entity_id
_entity_poly.type
_entity_poly.pdbx_seq_one_letter_code
_entity_poly.pdbx_strand_id
1 'polypeptide(L)'
;MSAVLQPAGAGLASPALPTTARATHGADKGAAITIRGLSKRYGERAVLRDIDLDIAAGEFVAIVGRSGCGKSTLLRLLAGLERGQSGAIRLDGNKLRQQAVAEQGVRLMFQDARLLPWKKVAENVALGLDGPDAKQRVHEALAAVGLADRAGEWPARLSGGQRQRVALARALVHRPRLLLLDEPLGALDALTRIEMQQLIEKLWLAHGFTALLVTHDVSEAVALADRVLLVEDHRISLDDAVALPRPRERGNAQFAALEDRVLRRVLQQPERDEPHAAAHPAAQLLPASQVRWAV
;
A
#
# COMPACT_ATOMS: atom_id res chain seq x y z
N MET A 1 -13.88 63.98 4.68
CA MET A 1 -12.82 63.07 5.15
C MET A 1 -13.47 61.88 5.81
N SER A 2 -13.53 60.74 5.12
CA SER A 2 -13.75 59.40 5.72
C SER A 2 -13.44 58.38 4.64
N ALA A 3 -12.28 57.74 4.76
CA ALA A 3 -11.81 56.69 3.87
C ALA A 3 -12.41 55.36 4.30
N VAL A 4 -13.03 54.66 3.35
CA VAL A 4 -13.55 53.29 3.51
C VAL A 4 -12.40 52.33 3.20
N LEU A 5 -11.93 51.58 4.21
CA LEU A 5 -10.98 50.47 4.03
C LEU A 5 -11.71 49.21 3.56
N GLN A 6 -11.25 48.63 2.45
CA GLN A 6 -11.49 47.23 2.09
C GLN A 6 -10.49 46.32 2.83
N PRO A 7 -10.87 45.10 3.26
CA PRO A 7 -9.90 44.08 3.64
C PRO A 7 -9.49 43.25 2.42
N ALA A 8 -8.16 43.14 2.23
CA ALA A 8 -7.53 42.23 1.28
C ALA A 8 -7.64 40.78 1.78
N GLY A 9 -8.25 39.91 0.98
CA GLY A 9 -8.27 38.47 1.22
C GLY A 9 -6.92 37.85 0.88
N ALA A 10 -6.16 37.48 1.92
CA ALA A 10 -4.90 36.78 1.81
C ALA A 10 -5.12 35.35 1.24
N GLY A 11 -4.44 35.04 0.14
CA GLY A 11 -4.33 33.68 -0.38
C GLY A 11 -3.54 32.82 0.61
N LEU A 12 -4.20 31.78 1.13
CA LEU A 12 -3.56 30.75 1.94
C LEU A 12 -2.69 29.89 1.02
N ALA A 13 -1.40 30.20 0.97
CA ALA A 13 -0.38 29.30 0.46
C ALA A 13 -0.21 28.15 1.46
N SER A 14 -0.40 26.91 1.00
CA SER A 14 -0.09 25.70 1.78
C SER A 14 1.39 25.70 2.18
N PRO A 15 1.75 25.44 3.45
CA PRO A 15 3.13 25.34 3.85
C PRO A 15 3.75 24.06 3.27
N ALA A 16 4.88 24.21 2.57
CA ALA A 16 5.71 23.10 2.16
C ALA A 16 6.28 22.40 3.42
N LEU A 17 5.98 21.11 3.57
CA LEU A 17 6.46 20.30 4.70
C LEU A 17 7.97 20.03 4.58
N PRO A 18 8.69 19.96 5.72
CA PRO A 18 10.14 19.78 5.75
C PRO A 18 10.56 18.40 5.22
N THR A 19 11.49 18.41 4.27
CA THR A 19 12.12 17.20 3.70
C THR A 19 13.16 16.67 4.70
N THR A 20 12.81 15.66 5.49
CA THR A 20 13.79 14.89 6.26
C THR A 20 14.59 13.97 5.34
N ALA A 21 15.88 13.80 5.66
CA ALA A 21 16.90 13.16 4.85
C ALA A 21 16.46 11.77 4.34
N ARG A 22 16.18 11.70 3.04
CA ARG A 22 15.75 10.51 2.32
C ARG A 22 16.92 9.57 2.10
N ALA A 23 16.72 8.28 2.35
CA ALA A 23 17.61 7.24 1.87
C ALA A 23 17.70 7.34 0.34
N THR A 24 18.83 7.82 -0.17
CA THR A 24 19.12 7.93 -1.60
C THR A 24 19.32 6.54 -2.18
N HIS A 25 18.24 5.79 -2.36
CA HIS A 25 18.23 4.68 -3.30
C HIS A 25 18.42 5.29 -4.68
N GLY A 26 19.41 4.80 -5.44
CA GLY A 26 19.75 5.35 -6.75
C GLY A 26 18.50 5.49 -7.62
N ALA A 27 18.32 6.67 -8.21
CA ALA A 27 17.12 7.09 -8.96
C ALA A 27 16.71 6.12 -10.09
N ASP A 28 17.60 5.20 -10.47
CA ASP A 28 17.38 4.21 -11.51
C ASP A 28 16.51 3.01 -11.04
N LYS A 29 16.55 2.67 -9.74
CA LYS A 29 15.86 1.48 -9.20
C LYS A 29 14.39 1.72 -8.84
N GLY A 30 14.06 2.94 -8.40
CA GLY A 30 12.69 3.38 -8.10
C GLY A 30 12.13 4.30 -9.18
N ALA A 31 10.85 4.65 -9.10
CA ALA A 31 10.20 5.64 -9.95
C ALA A 31 9.54 6.71 -9.08
N ALA A 32 9.84 7.98 -9.32
CA ALA A 32 9.16 9.09 -8.67
C ALA A 32 7.76 9.26 -9.27
N ILE A 33 6.74 9.42 -8.43
CA ILE A 33 5.35 9.57 -8.87
C ILE A 33 4.88 10.98 -8.53
N THR A 34 4.31 11.66 -9.51
CA THR A 34 3.68 12.97 -9.33
C THR A 34 2.25 12.89 -9.86
N ILE A 35 1.28 13.09 -8.97
CA ILE A 35 -0.14 13.17 -9.27
C ILE A 35 -0.58 14.60 -9.05
N ARG A 36 -1.27 15.19 -10.03
CA ARG A 36 -1.83 16.54 -9.93
C ARG A 36 -3.28 16.59 -10.36
N GLY A 37 -4.16 17.08 -9.48
CA GLY A 37 -5.59 17.29 -9.71
C GLY A 37 -6.34 16.05 -10.21
N LEU A 38 -5.93 14.84 -9.80
CA LEU A 38 -6.50 13.60 -10.31
C LEU A 38 -7.90 13.38 -9.76
N SER A 39 -8.89 13.29 -10.65
CA SER A 39 -10.28 13.00 -10.27
C SER A 39 -10.85 11.82 -11.06
N LYS A 40 -11.76 11.07 -10.41
CA LYS A 40 -12.45 9.93 -10.99
C LYS A 40 -13.88 9.84 -10.48
N ARG A 41 -14.82 9.67 -11.41
CA ARG A 41 -16.24 9.38 -11.17
C ARG A 41 -16.65 8.11 -11.91
N TYR A 42 -17.65 7.40 -11.38
CA TYR A 42 -18.41 6.38 -12.10
C TYR A 42 -19.87 6.82 -12.11
N GLY A 43 -20.37 7.25 -13.27
CA GLY A 43 -21.64 7.97 -13.37
C GLY A 43 -21.62 9.20 -12.45
N GLU A 44 -22.61 9.30 -11.58
CA GLU A 44 -22.73 10.40 -10.62
C GLU A 44 -21.88 10.25 -9.35
N ARG A 45 -21.30 9.07 -9.11
CA ARG A 45 -20.52 8.82 -7.91
C ARG A 45 -19.06 9.23 -8.11
N ALA A 46 -18.64 10.30 -7.44
CA ALA A 46 -17.22 10.62 -7.31
C ALA A 46 -16.53 9.63 -6.38
N VAL A 47 -15.38 9.11 -6.83
CA VAL A 47 -14.54 8.16 -6.09
C VAL A 47 -13.19 8.77 -5.73
N LEU A 48 -12.67 9.69 -6.55
CA LEU A 48 -11.49 10.51 -6.27
C LEU A 48 -11.76 11.96 -6.68
N ARG A 49 -11.33 12.91 -5.86
CA ARG A 49 -11.54 14.36 -6.05
C ARG A 49 -10.22 15.11 -5.82
N ASP A 50 -9.70 15.74 -6.88
CA ASP A 50 -8.53 16.61 -6.87
C ASP A 50 -7.36 16.05 -6.06
N ILE A 51 -6.96 14.81 -6.37
CA ILE A 51 -5.84 14.16 -5.68
C ILE A 51 -4.53 14.78 -6.17
N ASP A 52 -3.79 15.38 -5.24
CA ASP A 52 -2.42 15.83 -5.41
C ASP A 52 -1.52 14.97 -4.53
N LEU A 53 -0.48 14.37 -5.12
CA LEU A 53 0.43 13.48 -4.40
C LEU A 53 1.82 13.47 -5.04
N ASP A 54 2.85 13.48 -4.21
CA ASP A 54 4.24 13.27 -4.61
C ASP A 54 4.84 12.11 -3.83
N ILE A 55 5.39 11.14 -4.56
CA ILE A 55 6.12 10.00 -4.01
C ILE A 55 7.53 10.01 -4.60
N ALA A 56 8.53 9.95 -3.73
CA ALA A 56 9.93 9.87 -4.16
C ALA A 56 10.28 8.50 -4.71
N ALA A 57 11.26 8.47 -5.62
CA ALA A 57 11.83 7.21 -6.08
C ALA A 57 12.42 6.43 -4.89
N GLY A 58 12.02 5.16 -4.79
CA GLY A 58 12.44 4.23 -3.74
C GLY A 58 11.62 4.33 -2.45
N GLU A 59 10.69 5.28 -2.35
CA GLU A 59 9.86 5.46 -1.15
C GLU A 59 8.82 4.35 -1.02
N PHE A 60 8.62 3.85 0.20
CA PHE A 60 7.51 2.96 0.53
C PHE A 60 6.35 3.78 1.08
N VAL A 61 5.23 3.84 0.38
CA VAL A 61 4.05 4.60 0.81
C VAL A 61 2.89 3.65 1.06
N ALA A 62 2.20 3.80 2.19
CA ALA A 62 0.96 3.10 2.47
C ALA A 62 -0.25 4.05 2.39
N ILE A 63 -1.30 3.61 1.72
CA ILE A 63 -2.59 4.29 1.68
C ILE A 63 -3.55 3.49 2.56
N VAL A 64 -4.04 4.15 3.61
CA VAL A 64 -5.07 3.66 4.53
C VAL A 64 -6.37 4.41 4.33
N GLY A 65 -7.47 3.83 4.77
CA GLY A 65 -8.78 4.45 4.71
C GLY A 65 -9.90 3.43 4.70
N ARG A 66 -11.14 3.88 4.91
CA ARG A 66 -12.31 3.00 4.95
C ARG A 66 -12.59 2.34 3.61
N SER A 67 -13.36 1.26 3.62
CA SER A 67 -13.82 0.61 2.40
C SER A 67 -14.61 1.60 1.53
N GLY A 68 -14.32 1.61 0.23
CA GLY A 68 -15.03 2.47 -0.73
C GLY A 68 -14.56 3.93 -0.83
N CYS A 69 -13.48 4.34 -0.16
CA CYS A 69 -12.94 5.70 -0.28
C CYS A 69 -12.12 5.96 -1.56
N GLY A 70 -11.82 4.93 -2.35
CA GLY A 70 -11.18 5.07 -3.67
C GLY A 70 -9.74 4.56 -3.79
N LYS A 71 -9.19 3.90 -2.76
CA LYS A 71 -7.81 3.37 -2.73
C LYS A 71 -7.48 2.46 -3.92
N SER A 72 -8.28 1.42 -4.15
CA SER A 72 -8.05 0.49 -5.27
C SER A 72 -8.29 1.17 -6.64
N THR A 73 -9.17 2.18 -6.71
CA THR A 73 -9.33 3.00 -7.93
C THR A 73 -8.07 3.80 -8.22
N LEU A 74 -7.43 4.38 -7.20
CA LEU A 74 -6.14 5.07 -7.35
C LEU A 74 -5.05 4.10 -7.85
N LEU A 75 -4.96 2.89 -7.28
CA LEU A 75 -4.03 1.87 -7.78
C LEU A 75 -4.28 1.48 -9.23
N ARG A 76 -5.54 1.29 -9.64
CA ARG A 76 -5.88 0.94 -11.03
C ARG A 76 -5.54 2.06 -12.02
N LEU A 77 -5.68 3.32 -11.61
CA LEU A 77 -5.25 4.47 -12.41
C LEU A 77 -3.74 4.49 -12.59
N LEU A 78 -2.97 4.26 -11.52
CA LEU A 78 -1.50 4.15 -11.56
C LEU A 78 -1.03 2.93 -12.37
N ALA A 79 -1.77 1.82 -12.32
CA ALA A 79 -1.49 0.61 -13.08
C ALA A 79 -1.90 0.71 -14.56
N GLY A 80 -2.51 1.82 -15.00
CA GLY A 80 -3.00 2.00 -16.37
C GLY A 80 -4.23 1.15 -16.72
N LEU A 81 -4.85 0.50 -15.73
CA LEU A 81 -6.04 -0.33 -15.89
C LEU A 81 -7.32 0.51 -16.02
N GLU A 82 -7.27 1.76 -15.59
CA GLU A 82 -8.38 2.71 -15.70
C GLU A 82 -7.92 4.06 -16.22
N ARG A 83 -8.86 4.83 -16.80
CA ARG A 83 -8.64 6.23 -17.19
C ARG A 83 -9.15 7.18 -16.12
N GLY A 84 -8.33 8.15 -15.75
CA GLY A 84 -8.75 9.31 -14.97
C GLY A 84 -9.68 10.20 -15.80
N GLN A 85 -10.54 10.96 -15.12
CA GLN A 85 -11.42 11.91 -15.80
C GLN A 85 -10.71 13.25 -16.03
N SER A 86 -9.89 13.67 -15.07
CA SER A 86 -9.07 14.89 -15.12
C SER A 86 -7.77 14.68 -14.35
N GLY A 87 -6.87 15.65 -14.46
CA GLY A 87 -5.56 15.62 -13.82
C GLY A 87 -4.50 14.87 -14.64
N ALA A 88 -3.31 14.77 -14.08
CA ALA A 88 -2.18 14.09 -14.71
C ALA A 88 -1.42 13.24 -13.70
N ILE A 89 -0.97 12.07 -14.16
CA ILE A 89 -0.03 11.20 -13.45
C ILE A 89 1.27 11.21 -14.25
N ARG A 90 2.39 11.43 -13.56
CA ARG A 90 3.73 11.36 -14.12
C ARG A 90 4.59 10.37 -13.35
N LEU A 91 5.41 9.62 -14.08
CA LEU A 91 6.49 8.78 -13.58
C LEU A 91 7.82 9.38 -14.04
N ASP A 92 8.68 9.76 -13.09
CA ASP A 92 9.95 10.45 -13.34
C ASP A 92 9.78 11.69 -14.25
N GLY A 93 8.73 12.48 -13.99
CA GLY A 93 8.38 13.65 -14.79
C GLY A 93 7.72 13.33 -16.14
N ASN A 94 7.76 12.09 -16.62
CA ASN A 94 7.13 11.68 -17.87
C ASN A 94 5.66 11.32 -17.66
N LYS A 95 4.78 11.71 -18.59
CA LYS A 95 3.35 11.35 -18.52
C LYS A 95 3.20 9.83 -18.48
N LEU A 96 2.40 9.33 -17.54
CA LEU A 96 2.01 7.92 -17.50
C LEU A 96 1.20 7.59 -18.75
N ARG A 97 1.70 6.66 -19.57
CA ARG A 97 1.00 6.23 -20.80
C ARG A 97 0.33 4.90 -20.49
N GLN A 98 -1.01 4.88 -20.44
CA GLN A 98 -1.79 3.71 -20.02
C GLN A 98 -1.41 2.42 -20.76
N GLN A 99 -1.17 2.52 -22.06
CA GLN A 99 -0.81 1.37 -22.90
C GLN A 99 0.63 0.88 -22.71
N ALA A 100 1.48 1.67 -22.05
CA ALA A 100 2.90 1.39 -21.86
C ALA A 100 3.28 1.32 -20.36
N VAL A 101 2.31 1.22 -19.44
CA VAL A 101 2.59 1.22 -17.99
C VAL A 101 3.49 0.05 -17.60
N ALA A 102 3.31 -1.10 -18.24
CA ALA A 102 4.19 -2.26 -18.04
C ALA A 102 5.62 -2.00 -18.54
N GLU A 103 5.79 -1.30 -19.67
CA GLU A 103 7.09 -0.89 -20.22
C GLU A 103 7.77 0.18 -19.34
N GLN A 104 6.96 1.02 -18.68
CA GLN A 104 7.42 2.03 -17.71
C GLN A 104 7.80 1.42 -16.34
N GLY A 105 7.83 0.08 -16.22
CA GLY A 105 8.31 -0.62 -15.03
C GLY A 105 7.32 -0.67 -13.88
N VAL A 106 6.03 -0.46 -14.13
CA VAL A 106 4.98 -0.59 -13.10
C VAL A 106 4.44 -2.01 -13.08
N ARG A 107 4.25 -2.58 -11.88
CA ARG A 107 3.60 -3.88 -11.68
C ARG A 107 2.59 -3.78 -10.54
N LEU A 108 1.49 -4.53 -10.68
CA LEU A 108 0.42 -4.60 -9.69
C LEU A 108 0.27 -6.04 -9.17
N MET A 109 0.26 -6.17 -7.85
CA MET A 109 -0.13 -7.37 -7.14
C MET A 109 -1.53 -7.14 -6.56
N PHE A 110 -2.47 -7.99 -6.94
CA PHE A 110 -3.87 -7.93 -6.51
C PHE A 110 -4.05 -8.59 -5.13
N GLN A 111 -5.18 -8.26 -4.48
CA GLN A 111 -5.60 -8.85 -3.21
C GLN A 111 -5.64 -10.38 -3.28
N ASP A 112 -6.26 -10.93 -4.32
CA ASP A 112 -6.16 -12.35 -4.63
C ASP A 112 -4.89 -12.63 -5.43
N ALA A 113 -4.21 -13.73 -5.10
CA ALA A 113 -2.98 -14.13 -5.79
C ALA A 113 -3.18 -14.31 -7.31
N ARG A 114 -4.42 -14.57 -7.78
CA ARG A 114 -4.82 -14.70 -9.20
C ARG A 114 -3.81 -15.52 -10.02
N LEU A 115 -3.37 -16.64 -9.46
CA LEU A 115 -2.53 -17.59 -10.18
C LEU A 115 -3.41 -18.34 -11.20
N LEU A 116 -2.85 -18.63 -12.36
CA LEU A 116 -3.48 -19.44 -13.39
C LEU A 116 -3.47 -20.90 -12.92
N PRO A 117 -4.63 -21.50 -12.61
CA PRO A 117 -4.71 -22.80 -11.95
C PRO A 117 -4.22 -23.96 -12.84
N TRP A 118 -4.25 -23.77 -14.16
CA TRP A 118 -3.77 -24.73 -15.17
C TRP A 118 -2.29 -24.54 -15.56
N LYS A 119 -1.54 -23.70 -14.83
CA LYS A 119 -0.09 -23.52 -15.02
C LYS A 119 0.64 -23.82 -13.72
N LYS A 120 1.84 -24.39 -13.82
CA LYS A 120 2.71 -24.61 -12.66
C LYS A 120 3.19 -23.29 -12.06
N VAL A 121 3.77 -23.35 -10.87
CA VAL A 121 4.32 -22.19 -10.16
C VAL A 121 5.35 -21.44 -11.00
N ALA A 122 6.33 -22.14 -11.58
CA ALA A 122 7.34 -21.51 -12.43
C ALA A 122 6.71 -20.80 -13.65
N GLU A 123 5.71 -21.42 -14.28
CA GLU A 123 5.02 -20.85 -15.43
C GLU A 123 4.15 -19.64 -15.05
N ASN A 124 3.59 -19.63 -13.84
CA ASN A 124 2.88 -18.47 -13.30
C ASN A 124 3.83 -17.29 -13.09
N VAL A 125 5.02 -17.54 -12.54
CA VAL A 125 6.04 -16.50 -12.37
C VAL A 125 6.56 -16.02 -13.72
N ALA A 126 6.74 -16.91 -14.70
CA ALA A 126 7.25 -16.59 -16.03
C ALA A 126 6.29 -15.77 -16.92
N LEU A 127 5.07 -15.43 -16.46
CA LEU A 127 4.09 -14.75 -17.31
C LEU A 127 4.61 -13.39 -17.81
N GLY A 128 4.55 -13.20 -19.14
CA GLY A 128 5.01 -12.00 -19.83
C GLY A 128 6.54 -11.84 -19.85
N LEU A 129 7.29 -12.86 -19.42
CA LEU A 129 8.75 -12.85 -19.45
C LEU A 129 9.24 -13.56 -20.71
N ASP A 130 10.01 -12.85 -21.52
CA ASP A 130 10.62 -13.36 -22.75
C ASP A 130 12.15 -13.35 -22.63
N GLY A 131 12.82 -14.14 -23.47
CA GLY A 131 14.28 -14.15 -23.59
C GLY A 131 14.97 -15.38 -23.00
N PRO A 132 16.27 -15.56 -23.30
CA PRO A 132 17.03 -16.75 -22.93
C PRO A 132 17.29 -16.87 -21.42
N ASP A 133 17.24 -15.77 -20.68
CA ASP A 133 17.45 -15.70 -19.22
C ASP A 133 16.17 -15.94 -18.40
N ALA A 134 15.02 -16.13 -19.06
CA ALA A 134 13.72 -16.23 -18.41
C ALA A 134 13.67 -17.32 -17.31
N LYS A 135 14.24 -18.51 -17.59
CA LYS A 135 14.31 -19.61 -16.61
C LYS A 135 15.12 -19.24 -15.37
N GLN A 136 16.26 -18.58 -15.57
CA GLN A 136 17.14 -18.16 -14.49
C GLN A 136 16.47 -17.10 -13.62
N ARG A 137 15.83 -16.10 -14.25
CA ARG A 137 15.08 -15.05 -13.53
C ARG A 137 13.91 -15.61 -12.73
N VAL A 138 13.18 -16.58 -13.27
CA VAL A 138 12.09 -17.27 -12.56
C VAL A 138 12.63 -18.00 -11.33
N HIS A 139 13.75 -18.71 -11.48
CA HIS A 139 14.40 -19.40 -10.38
C HIS A 139 14.85 -18.41 -9.29
N GLU A 140 15.51 -17.32 -9.66
CA GLU A 140 15.93 -16.25 -8.74
C GLU A 140 14.73 -15.62 -8.00
N ALA A 141 13.65 -15.30 -8.72
CA ALA A 141 12.45 -14.73 -8.13
C ALA A 141 11.75 -15.69 -7.15
N LEU A 142 11.70 -16.98 -7.49
CA LEU A 142 11.16 -18.01 -6.58
C LEU A 142 12.06 -18.24 -5.37
N ALA A 143 13.38 -18.23 -5.55
CA ALA A 143 14.33 -18.32 -4.45
C ALA A 143 14.21 -17.13 -3.49
N ALA A 144 14.04 -15.91 -4.04
CA ALA A 144 13.87 -14.69 -3.26
C ALA A 144 12.66 -14.73 -2.31
N VAL A 145 11.60 -15.47 -2.69
CA VAL A 145 10.40 -15.69 -1.86
C VAL A 145 10.40 -17.04 -1.12
N GLY A 146 11.48 -17.80 -1.18
CA GLY A 146 11.64 -19.08 -0.50
C GLY A 146 10.78 -20.23 -1.06
N LEU A 147 10.53 -20.25 -2.38
CA LEU A 147 9.70 -21.25 -3.08
C LEU A 147 10.39 -21.88 -4.31
N ALA A 148 11.73 -21.87 -4.36
CA ALA A 148 12.48 -22.46 -5.47
C ALA A 148 12.20 -23.97 -5.65
N ASP A 149 12.07 -24.71 -4.54
CA ASP A 149 11.73 -26.14 -4.49
C ASP A 149 10.30 -26.44 -4.97
N ARG A 150 9.42 -25.44 -4.97
CA ARG A 150 8.00 -25.56 -5.37
C ARG A 150 7.75 -25.17 -6.82
N ALA A 151 8.78 -24.86 -7.61
CA ALA A 151 8.66 -24.40 -8.99
C ALA A 151 7.80 -25.32 -9.89
N GLY A 152 7.88 -26.64 -9.67
CA GLY A 152 7.15 -27.66 -10.44
C GLY A 152 5.73 -27.95 -9.97
N GLU A 153 5.27 -27.35 -8.88
CA GLU A 153 3.96 -27.62 -8.28
C GLU A 153 2.82 -26.86 -8.96
N TRP A 154 1.60 -27.33 -8.73
CA TRP A 154 0.37 -26.66 -9.15
C TRP A 154 -0.12 -25.70 -8.06
N PRO A 155 -0.73 -24.55 -8.40
CA PRO A 155 -1.24 -23.58 -7.42
C PRO A 155 -2.20 -24.17 -6.38
N ALA A 156 -2.95 -25.21 -6.74
CA ALA A 156 -3.89 -25.90 -5.84
C ALA A 156 -3.20 -26.63 -4.67
N ARG A 157 -1.90 -26.93 -4.77
CA ARG A 157 -1.12 -27.59 -3.70
C ARG A 157 -0.43 -26.62 -2.75
N LEU A 158 -0.53 -25.32 -3.03
CA LEU A 158 0.07 -24.28 -2.21
C LEU A 158 -0.89 -23.81 -1.12
N SER A 159 -0.36 -23.44 0.04
CA SER A 159 -1.11 -22.70 1.07
C SER A 159 -1.47 -21.29 0.57
N GLY A 160 -2.40 -20.60 1.27
CA GLY A 160 -2.76 -19.21 0.96
C GLY A 160 -1.54 -18.28 0.93
N GLY A 161 -0.69 -18.35 1.95
CA GLY A 161 0.56 -17.60 2.03
C GLY A 161 1.54 -17.93 0.90
N GLN A 162 1.69 -19.20 0.57
CA GLN A 162 2.56 -19.62 -0.54
C GLN A 162 2.06 -19.07 -1.88
N ARG A 163 0.73 -19.08 -2.12
CA ARG A 163 0.17 -18.48 -3.34
C ARG A 163 0.44 -16.98 -3.41
N GLN A 164 0.36 -16.26 -2.28
CA GLN A 164 0.71 -14.84 -2.23
C GLN A 164 2.21 -14.60 -2.51
N ARG A 165 3.10 -15.43 -1.96
CA ARG A 165 4.54 -15.38 -2.27
C ARG A 165 4.83 -15.63 -3.75
N VAL A 166 4.12 -16.56 -4.40
CA VAL A 166 4.22 -16.77 -5.86
C VAL A 166 3.73 -15.54 -6.63
N ALA A 167 2.63 -14.91 -6.20
CA ALA A 167 2.13 -13.68 -6.83
C ALA A 167 3.14 -12.53 -6.69
N LEU A 168 3.81 -12.40 -5.54
CA LEU A 168 4.90 -11.46 -5.33
C LEU A 168 6.11 -11.76 -6.24
N ALA A 169 6.54 -13.03 -6.32
CA ALA A 169 7.61 -13.44 -7.23
C ALA A 169 7.28 -13.11 -8.69
N ARG A 170 6.03 -13.35 -9.13
CA ARG A 170 5.54 -12.98 -10.46
C ARG A 170 5.61 -11.47 -10.72
N ALA A 171 5.36 -10.64 -9.71
CA ALA A 171 5.51 -9.19 -9.87
C ALA A 171 6.99 -8.79 -9.94
N LEU A 172 7.85 -9.40 -9.11
CA LEU A 172 9.26 -9.06 -8.97
C LEU A 172 10.17 -9.61 -10.07
N VAL A 173 9.79 -10.70 -10.75
CA VAL A 173 10.59 -11.29 -11.84
C VAL A 173 10.89 -10.27 -12.93
N HIS A 174 9.98 -9.30 -13.12
CA HIS A 174 10.07 -8.20 -14.08
C HIS A 174 10.96 -7.04 -13.64
N ARG A 175 11.53 -7.08 -12.43
CA ARG A 175 12.33 -6.00 -11.82
C ARG A 175 11.61 -4.64 -11.89
N PRO A 176 10.42 -4.52 -11.27
CA PRO A 176 9.62 -3.29 -11.34
C PRO A 176 10.36 -2.11 -10.71
N ARG A 177 10.17 -0.92 -11.27
CA ARG A 177 10.56 0.36 -10.65
C ARG A 177 9.47 0.87 -9.70
N LEU A 178 8.22 0.52 -9.98
CA LEU A 178 7.05 0.79 -9.14
C LEU A 178 6.26 -0.50 -8.91
N LEU A 179 6.14 -0.92 -7.65
CA LEU A 179 5.31 -2.03 -7.23
C LEU A 179 4.05 -1.52 -6.50
N LEU A 180 2.90 -1.83 -7.06
CA LEU A 180 1.59 -1.53 -6.53
C LEU A 180 1.04 -2.78 -5.83
N LEU A 181 0.57 -2.62 -4.59
CA LEU A 181 0.13 -3.71 -3.73
C LEU A 181 -1.30 -3.41 -3.25
N ASP A 182 -2.30 -4.13 -3.75
CA ASP A 182 -3.72 -3.94 -3.38
C ASP A 182 -4.12 -4.99 -2.34
N GLU A 183 -4.11 -4.64 -1.04
CA GLU A 183 -4.45 -5.52 0.09
C GLU A 183 -3.78 -6.92 0.06
N PRO A 184 -2.47 -7.04 -0.20
CA PRO A 184 -1.80 -8.34 -0.41
C PRO A 184 -1.75 -9.24 0.83
N LEU A 185 -2.06 -8.69 2.01
CA LEU A 185 -1.93 -9.34 3.31
C LEU A 185 -3.27 -9.72 3.96
N GLY A 186 -4.39 -9.22 3.42
CA GLY A 186 -5.70 -9.30 4.09
C GLY A 186 -6.25 -10.71 4.26
N ALA A 187 -5.87 -11.66 3.39
CA ALA A 187 -6.33 -13.04 3.44
C ALA A 187 -5.40 -13.99 4.22
N LEU A 188 -4.36 -13.47 4.88
CA LEU A 188 -3.35 -14.27 5.59
C LEU A 188 -3.66 -14.36 7.09
N ASP A 189 -3.33 -15.50 7.70
CA ASP A 189 -3.29 -15.62 9.16
C ASP A 189 -2.18 -14.75 9.76
N ALA A 190 -2.22 -14.54 11.08
CA ALA A 190 -1.35 -13.59 11.76
C ALA A 190 0.16 -13.88 11.57
N LEU A 191 0.58 -15.14 11.66
CA LEU A 191 1.99 -15.50 11.54
C LEU A 191 2.47 -15.35 10.10
N THR A 192 1.72 -15.93 9.14
CA THR A 192 2.03 -15.81 7.71
C THR A 192 2.04 -14.36 7.25
N ARG A 193 1.16 -13.51 7.79
CA ARG A 193 1.14 -12.06 7.55
C ARG A 193 2.42 -11.38 8.00
N ILE A 194 2.90 -11.66 9.22
CA ILE A 194 4.16 -11.10 9.74
C ILE A 194 5.34 -11.53 8.86
N GLU A 195 5.43 -12.81 8.50
CA GLU A 195 6.49 -13.30 7.61
C GLU A 195 6.44 -12.63 6.24
N MET A 196 5.24 -12.43 5.69
CA MET A 196 5.06 -11.78 4.39
C MET A 196 5.43 -10.29 4.43
N GLN A 197 5.14 -9.58 5.52
CA GLN A 197 5.59 -8.20 5.73
C GLN A 197 7.11 -8.11 5.72
N GLN A 198 7.78 -8.94 6.53
CA GLN A 198 9.24 -8.98 6.59
C GLN A 198 9.85 -9.32 5.22
N LEU A 199 9.22 -10.24 4.47
CA LEU A 199 9.64 -10.58 3.13
C LEU A 199 9.53 -9.39 2.17
N ILE A 200 8.39 -8.68 2.17
CA ILE A 200 8.19 -7.49 1.33
C ILE A 200 9.21 -6.41 1.67
N GLU A 201 9.41 -6.12 2.95
CA GLU A 201 10.37 -5.11 3.42
C GLU A 201 11.80 -5.46 2.99
N LYS A 202 12.22 -6.72 3.20
CA LYS A 202 13.55 -7.21 2.78
C LYS A 202 13.77 -7.03 1.28
N LEU A 203 12.78 -7.43 0.47
CA LEU A 203 12.88 -7.34 -0.99
C LEU A 203 12.89 -5.89 -1.45
N TRP A 204 12.05 -5.05 -0.86
CA TRP A 204 12.04 -3.61 -1.13
C TRP A 204 13.38 -2.95 -0.81
N LEU A 205 13.96 -3.19 0.38
CA LEU A 205 15.29 -2.70 0.75
C LEU A 205 16.40 -3.21 -0.19
N ALA A 206 16.32 -4.47 -0.61
CA ALA A 206 17.33 -5.06 -1.48
C ALA A 206 17.27 -4.52 -2.93
N HIS A 207 16.05 -4.31 -3.44
CA HIS A 207 15.82 -3.94 -4.84
C HIS A 207 15.63 -2.44 -5.06
N GLY A 208 15.27 -1.66 -4.03
CA GLY A 208 15.14 -0.19 -4.10
C GLY A 208 14.00 0.33 -4.97
N PHE A 209 12.99 -0.50 -5.27
CA PHE A 209 11.82 -0.07 -6.04
C PHE A 209 10.92 0.86 -5.21
N THR A 210 10.09 1.65 -5.88
CA THR A 210 9.05 2.44 -5.19
C THR A 210 7.85 1.56 -4.92
N ALA A 211 7.29 1.61 -3.72
CA ALA A 211 6.19 0.75 -3.33
C ALA A 211 4.97 1.57 -2.91
N LEU A 212 3.79 1.19 -3.40
CA LEU A 212 2.52 1.75 -2.95
C LEU A 212 1.62 0.63 -2.45
N LEU A 213 1.44 0.57 -1.14
CA LEU A 213 0.60 -0.40 -0.45
C LEU A 213 -0.77 0.20 -0.15
N VAL A 214 -1.83 -0.39 -0.65
CA VAL A 214 -3.18 -0.16 -0.15
C VAL A 214 -3.49 -1.22 0.89
N THR A 215 -3.87 -0.79 2.08
CA THR A 215 -4.31 -1.69 3.15
C THR A 215 -5.43 -1.04 3.96
N HIS A 216 -6.20 -1.87 4.65
CA HIS A 216 -7.16 -1.45 5.66
C HIS A 216 -6.61 -1.60 7.09
N ASP A 217 -5.45 -2.23 7.25
CA ASP A 217 -4.79 -2.48 8.54
C ASP A 217 -3.70 -1.42 8.78
N VAL A 218 -3.89 -0.61 9.83
CA VAL A 218 -2.97 0.47 10.21
C VAL A 218 -1.62 -0.09 10.66
N SER A 219 -1.62 -1.26 11.31
CA SER A 219 -0.41 -1.93 11.77
C SER A 219 0.49 -2.29 10.60
N GLU A 220 -0.09 -2.75 9.48
CA GLU A 220 0.63 -3.04 8.24
C GLU A 220 1.27 -1.79 7.64
N ALA A 221 0.51 -0.69 7.61
CA ALA A 221 0.97 0.59 7.09
C ALA A 221 2.17 1.12 7.89
N VAL A 222 2.07 1.12 9.22
CA VAL A 222 3.14 1.58 10.12
C VAL A 222 4.34 0.64 10.12
N ALA A 223 4.13 -0.68 9.92
CA ALA A 223 5.24 -1.64 9.83
C ALA A 223 6.07 -1.47 8.56
N LEU A 224 5.46 -1.17 7.41
CA LEU A 224 6.16 -1.20 6.12
C LEU A 224 6.57 0.19 5.60
N ALA A 225 5.70 1.19 5.74
CA ALA A 225 5.78 2.41 4.95
C ALA A 225 6.71 3.46 5.55
N ASP A 226 7.42 4.21 4.71
CA ASP A 226 8.09 5.46 5.09
C ASP A 226 7.08 6.60 5.30
N ARG A 227 5.92 6.55 4.61
CA ARG A 227 4.82 7.52 4.75
C ARG A 227 3.46 6.83 4.71
N VAL A 228 2.53 7.32 5.52
CA VAL A 228 1.14 6.86 5.56
C VAL A 228 0.22 7.97 5.07
N LEU A 229 -0.60 7.65 4.08
CA LEU A 229 -1.61 8.52 3.49
C LEU A 229 -3.00 8.05 3.92
N LEU A 230 -3.84 8.96 4.40
CA LEU A 230 -5.25 8.66 4.65
C LEU A 230 -6.10 9.18 3.49
N VAL A 231 -6.89 8.28 2.89
CA VAL A 231 -7.93 8.67 1.93
C VAL A 231 -9.30 8.68 2.61
N GLU A 232 -9.89 9.87 2.68
CA GLU A 232 -11.16 10.17 3.33
C GLU A 232 -11.97 11.13 2.45
N ASP A 233 -13.29 10.95 2.36
CA ASP A 233 -14.18 11.77 1.52
C ASP A 233 -13.67 11.97 0.07
N HIS A 234 -13.03 10.94 -0.48
CA HIS A 234 -12.45 10.90 -1.83
C HIS A 234 -11.26 11.85 -2.05
N ARG A 235 -10.65 12.35 -0.96
CA ARG A 235 -9.47 13.22 -0.94
C ARG A 235 -8.37 12.60 -0.05
N ILE A 236 -7.15 13.09 -0.18
CA ILE A 236 -6.08 12.78 0.78
C ILE A 236 -6.27 13.73 1.97
N SER A 237 -6.50 13.19 3.17
CA SER A 237 -6.76 13.98 4.39
C SER A 237 -5.62 13.96 5.40
N LEU A 238 -4.63 13.07 5.21
CA LEU A 238 -3.42 12.98 6.03
C LEU A 238 -2.27 12.44 5.17
N ASP A 239 -1.07 12.94 5.44
CA ASP A 239 0.20 12.56 4.82
C ASP A 239 1.31 12.65 5.87
N ASP A 240 1.47 11.57 6.64
CA ASP A 240 2.38 11.52 7.78
C ASP A 240 3.62 10.69 7.44
N ALA A 241 4.80 11.21 7.80
CA ALA A 241 6.03 10.44 7.78
C ALA A 241 6.08 9.44 8.96
N VAL A 242 6.53 8.22 8.68
CA VAL A 242 6.81 7.19 9.66
C VAL A 242 8.28 7.26 10.03
N ALA A 243 8.61 8.16 10.95
CA ALA A 243 9.97 8.39 11.42
C ALA A 243 10.44 7.35 12.46
N LEU A 244 10.23 6.06 12.17
CA LEU A 244 10.68 4.93 13.00
C LEU A 244 11.85 4.21 12.33
N PRO A 245 12.93 3.90 13.08
CA PRO A 245 14.05 3.13 12.55
C PRO A 245 13.62 1.70 12.18
N ARG A 246 14.31 1.12 11.21
CA ARG A 246 14.15 -0.29 10.81
C ARG A 246 15.25 -1.14 11.48
N PRO A 247 14.97 -2.40 11.90
CA PRO A 247 13.69 -3.09 11.83
C PRO A 247 12.65 -2.50 12.81
N ARG A 248 11.39 -2.44 12.37
CA ARG A 248 10.30 -1.90 13.20
C ARG A 248 9.71 -3.00 14.05
N GLU A 249 9.93 -2.91 15.35
CA GLU A 249 9.38 -3.85 16.32
C GLU A 249 8.03 -3.37 16.82
N ARG A 250 6.98 -4.20 16.66
CA ARG A 250 5.61 -3.87 17.10
C ARG A 250 5.50 -3.64 18.61
N GLY A 251 6.43 -4.19 19.40
CA GLY A 251 6.49 -3.99 20.85
C GLY A 251 7.05 -2.61 21.27
N ASN A 252 7.53 -1.80 20.33
CA ASN A 252 8.07 -0.48 20.62
C ASN A 252 6.94 0.53 20.94
N ALA A 253 7.08 1.28 22.02
CA ALA A 253 6.12 2.31 22.43
C ALA A 253 5.88 3.38 21.34
N GLN A 254 6.91 3.76 20.58
CA GLN A 254 6.80 4.71 19.48
C GLN A 254 5.98 4.16 18.31
N PHE A 255 6.07 2.84 18.07
CA PHE A 255 5.24 2.15 17.07
C PHE A 255 3.76 2.22 17.48
N ALA A 256 3.45 1.81 18.72
CA ALA A 256 2.10 1.82 19.25
C ALA A 256 1.49 3.24 19.26
N ALA A 257 2.26 4.26 19.61
CA ALA A 257 1.80 5.65 19.60
C ALA A 257 1.47 6.15 18.18
N LEU A 258 2.25 5.75 17.18
CA LEU A 258 2.01 6.11 15.79
C LEU A 258 0.79 5.36 15.22
N GLU A 259 0.70 4.06 15.50
CA GLU A 259 -0.45 3.23 15.12
C GLU A 259 -1.74 3.79 15.69
N ASP A 260 -1.76 4.12 16.99
CA ASP A 260 -2.92 4.69 17.66
C ASP A 260 -3.32 6.06 17.07
N ARG A 261 -2.34 6.93 16.76
CA ARG A 261 -2.61 8.22 16.12
C ARG A 261 -3.29 8.06 14.76
N VAL A 262 -2.75 7.19 13.90
CA VAL A 262 -3.33 6.94 12.57
C VAL A 262 -4.69 6.27 12.69
N LEU A 263 -4.84 5.29 13.59
CA LEU A 263 -6.08 4.58 13.83
C LEU A 263 -7.20 5.52 14.32
N ARG A 264 -6.91 6.43 15.26
CA ARG A 264 -7.86 7.44 15.73
C ARG A 264 -8.39 8.31 14.58
N ARG A 265 -7.49 8.72 13.67
CA ARG A 265 -7.88 9.49 12.47
C ARG A 265 -8.78 8.67 11.52
N VAL A 266 -8.43 7.41 11.24
CA VAL A 266 -9.23 6.51 10.40
C VAL A 266 -10.63 6.27 10.99
N LEU A 267 -10.71 6.11 12.32
CA LEU A 267 -11.95 5.87 13.04
C LEU A 267 -12.79 7.13 13.30
N GLN A 268 -12.29 8.33 12.94
CA GLN A 268 -12.96 9.62 13.21
C GLN A 268 -13.32 9.80 14.70
N GLN A 269 -12.50 9.27 15.61
CA GLN A 269 -12.72 9.49 17.04
C GLN A 269 -12.01 10.80 17.47
N PRO A 270 -12.67 11.72 18.18
CA PRO A 270 -12.01 12.88 18.78
C PRO A 270 -10.95 12.44 19.80
N GLU A 271 -9.93 13.26 20.02
CA GLU A 271 -8.90 13.02 21.03
C GLU A 271 -9.56 12.71 22.38
N ARG A 272 -9.19 11.58 22.99
CA ARG A 272 -9.49 11.35 24.39
C ARG A 272 -8.44 12.09 25.20
N ASP A 273 -8.86 13.14 25.90
CA ASP A 273 -8.12 13.70 27.02
C ASP A 273 -7.96 12.59 28.08
N GLU A 274 -6.73 12.07 28.23
CA GLU A 274 -6.19 11.25 29.33
C GLU A 274 -6.99 10.03 29.88
N PRO A 275 -6.33 9.04 30.52
CA PRO A 275 -6.98 7.78 30.84
C PRO A 275 -7.95 7.93 32.01
N HIS A 276 -9.25 7.94 31.72
CA HIS A 276 -10.27 7.73 32.75
C HIS A 276 -10.14 6.31 33.28
N ALA A 277 -9.68 6.16 34.51
CA ALA A 277 -9.78 4.94 35.30
C ALA A 277 -11.27 4.64 35.57
N ALA A 278 -11.97 4.14 34.55
CA ALA A 278 -13.31 3.63 34.71
C ALA A 278 -13.22 2.22 35.32
N ALA A 279 -13.59 2.10 36.59
CA ALA A 279 -13.81 0.83 37.24
C ALA A 279 -14.80 -0.01 36.41
N HIS A 280 -14.35 -1.18 35.95
CA HIS A 280 -15.25 -2.17 35.34
C HIS A 280 -16.21 -2.67 36.42
N PRO A 281 -17.55 -2.59 36.24
CA PRO A 281 -18.45 -3.36 37.08
C PRO A 281 -18.17 -4.84 36.81
N ALA A 282 -18.04 -5.63 37.89
CA ALA A 282 -17.77 -7.06 37.80
C ALA A 282 -18.78 -7.72 36.84
N ALA A 283 -18.27 -8.32 35.76
CA ALA A 283 -19.09 -9.07 34.82
C ALA A 283 -19.71 -10.26 35.57
N GLN A 284 -21.04 -10.28 35.65
CA GLN A 284 -21.76 -11.47 36.10
C GLN A 284 -21.56 -12.55 35.04
N LEU A 285 -20.70 -13.51 35.34
CA LEU A 285 -20.47 -14.68 34.49
C LEU A 285 -21.74 -15.53 34.49
N LEU A 286 -22.38 -15.66 33.33
CA LEU A 286 -23.44 -16.64 33.15
C LEU A 286 -22.84 -18.05 33.15
N PRO A 287 -23.45 -19.03 33.81
CA PRO A 287 -22.97 -20.42 33.80
C PRO A 287 -23.03 -20.98 32.38
N ALA A 288 -22.02 -21.78 32.01
CA ALA A 288 -21.83 -22.35 30.67
C ALA A 288 -23.05 -23.15 30.14
N SER A 289 -23.97 -23.57 31.01
CA SER A 289 -25.21 -24.25 30.67
C SER A 289 -26.26 -23.38 29.97
N GLN A 290 -26.07 -22.06 29.91
CA GLN A 290 -27.02 -21.13 29.28
C GLN A 290 -26.62 -20.69 27.87
N VAL A 291 -25.47 -21.15 27.36
CA VAL A 291 -25.06 -20.87 25.98
C VAL A 291 -25.77 -21.84 25.04
N ARG A 292 -26.83 -21.39 24.39
CA ARG A 292 -27.43 -22.12 23.27
C ARG A 292 -26.62 -21.85 22.00
N TRP A 293 -25.93 -22.88 21.52
CA TRP A 293 -25.29 -22.87 20.21
C TRP A 293 -26.37 -22.88 19.12
N ALA A 294 -26.17 -22.11 18.05
CA ALA A 294 -26.92 -22.30 16.82
C ALA A 294 -26.45 -23.62 16.20
N VAL A 295 -27.35 -24.60 16.11
CA VAL A 295 -27.17 -25.82 15.32
C VAL A 295 -27.54 -25.52 13.87
#